data_AF-A0A5M3XTM9-F1
#
_entry.id   AF-A0A5M3XTM9-F1
#
_cell.length_a   1.000
_cell.length_b   1.000
_cell.length_c   1.000
_cell.angle_alpha   90.00
_cell.angle_beta   90.00
_cell.angle_gamma   90.00
#
_symmetry.space_group_name_H-M   'P 1'
#
loop_
_entity.id
_entity.type
_entity.pdbx_description
1 polymer ?
#
loop_
_entity_poly.entity_id
_entity_poly.type
_entity_poly.pdbx_seq_one_letter_code
_entity_poly.pdbx_strand_id
1 'polypeptide(L)'
;MYGGHTIALAAAQLNRTVPSLVTISSWKRCDHVGPVYEGDTLRSSIEVQAVRALGVEHLDAVDMRLRVSADEIGTAQESNTRAVLDWQFTAVVGHA
;
A
#
# COMPACT_ATOMS: atom_id res chain seq x y z
N MET A 1 8.64 -1.63 -15.18
CA MET A 1 8.69 -2.66 -14.11
C MET A 1 7.48 -3.58 -14.20
N TYR A 2 7.56 -4.83 -13.71
CA TYR A 2 6.39 -5.71 -13.57
C TYR A 2 5.48 -5.20 -12.43
N GLY A 3 4.16 -5.22 -12.62
CA GLY A 3 3.20 -4.68 -11.64
C GLY A 3 3.34 -5.25 -10.22
N GLY A 4 3.71 -6.54 -10.11
CA GLY A 4 3.97 -7.19 -8.83
C GLY A 4 5.13 -6.59 -8.02
N HIS A 5 6.11 -5.96 -8.66
CA HIS A 5 7.21 -5.31 -7.95
C HIS A 5 6.74 -4.06 -7.20
N THR A 6 5.91 -3.23 -7.84
CA THR A 6 5.32 -2.04 -7.20
C THR A 6 4.45 -2.44 -6.01
N ILE A 7 3.64 -3.48 -6.17
CA ILE A 7 2.85 -4.08 -5.08
C ILE A 7 3.75 -4.52 -3.92
N ALA A 8 4.85 -5.24 -4.21
CA ALA A 8 5.74 -5.75 -3.17
C ALA A 8 6.40 -4.62 -2.37
N LEU A 9 6.83 -3.53 -3.04
CA LEU A 9 7.35 -2.34 -2.38
C LEU A 9 6.29 -1.66 -1.52
N ALA A 10 5.05 -1.52 -2.03
CA ALA A 10 3.93 -0.95 -1.30
C ALA A 10 3.59 -1.79 -0.04
N ALA A 11 3.56 -3.12 -0.16
CA ALA A 11 3.37 -4.03 0.98
C ALA A 11 4.51 -3.97 1.99
N ALA A 12 5.76 -3.83 1.53
CA ALA A 12 6.90 -3.64 2.43
C ALA A 12 6.85 -2.29 3.17
N GLN A 13 6.37 -1.23 2.52
CA GLN A 13 6.12 0.07 3.15
C GLN A 13 5.01 -0.04 4.20
N LEU A 14 3.89 -0.72 3.89
CA LEU A 14 2.83 -1.02 4.84
C LEU A 14 3.35 -1.76 6.07
N ASN A 15 4.15 -2.81 5.88
CA ASN A 15 4.67 -3.61 7.00
C ASN A 15 5.55 -2.79 7.95
N ARG A 16 6.26 -1.77 7.43
CA ARG A 16 7.00 -0.80 8.27
C ARG A 16 6.10 0.18 8.99
N THR A 17 4.95 0.56 8.40
CA THR A 17 3.97 1.47 9.00
C THR A 17 3.05 0.77 10.01
N VAL A 18 2.74 -0.50 9.79
CA VAL A 18 1.85 -1.33 10.62
C VAL A 18 2.63 -2.59 11.04
N PRO A 19 3.49 -2.51 12.06
CA PRO A 19 4.37 -3.63 12.45
C PRO A 19 3.63 -4.88 12.94
N SER A 20 2.36 -4.74 13.33
CA SER A 20 1.50 -5.86 13.74
C SER A 20 0.72 -6.49 12.58
N LEU A 21 1.03 -6.13 11.33
CA LEU A 21 0.48 -6.79 10.14
C LEU A 21 0.85 -8.28 10.15
N VAL A 22 -0.16 -9.16 10.20
CA VAL A 22 0.05 -10.61 10.18
C VAL A 22 0.10 -11.10 8.73
N THR A 23 -0.89 -10.74 7.93
CA THR A 23 -0.97 -11.15 6.52
C THR A 23 -1.96 -10.29 5.73
N ILE A 24 -1.86 -10.33 4.40
CA ILE A 24 -2.87 -9.80 3.47
C ILE A 24 -3.76 -10.97 3.07
N SER A 25 -5.00 -10.99 3.55
CA SER A 25 -5.90 -12.14 3.46
C SER A 25 -6.82 -12.11 2.24
N SER A 26 -6.99 -10.94 1.61
CA SER A 26 -7.81 -10.83 0.41
C SER A 26 -7.33 -9.76 -0.55
N TRP A 27 -7.67 -9.91 -1.82
CA TRP A 27 -7.34 -8.96 -2.88
C TRP A 27 -8.63 -8.45 -3.52
N LYS A 28 -8.98 -7.18 -3.30
CA LYS A 28 -10.27 -6.63 -3.76
C LYS A 28 -10.16 -5.93 -5.11
N ARG A 29 -9.16 -5.06 -5.29
CA ARG A 29 -8.95 -4.27 -6.51
C ARG A 29 -7.51 -3.86 -6.60
N CYS A 30 -6.92 -3.89 -7.80
CA CYS A 30 -5.58 -3.37 -8.02
C CYS A 30 -5.50 -2.74 -9.41
N ASP A 31 -5.49 -1.42 -9.43
CA ASP A 31 -5.42 -0.63 -10.65
C ASP A 31 -4.00 -0.07 -10.80
N HIS A 32 -3.32 -0.49 -11.88
CA HIS A 32 -2.05 0.08 -12.30
C HIS A 32 -2.31 1.36 -13.09
N VAL A 33 -2.48 2.46 -12.38
CA VAL A 33 -2.95 3.75 -12.93
C VAL A 33 -1.88 4.53 -13.69
N GLY A 34 -0.62 4.12 -13.62
CA GLY A 34 0.48 4.77 -14.33
C GLY A 34 1.74 3.90 -14.39
N PRO A 35 2.70 4.24 -15.27
CA PRO A 35 3.92 3.46 -15.45
C PRO A 35 4.90 3.66 -14.29
N VAL A 36 5.60 2.57 -13.95
CA VAL A 36 6.77 2.57 -13.07
C VAL A 36 8.00 2.16 -13.85
N TYR A 37 9.02 3.00 -13.77
CA TYR A 37 10.32 2.87 -14.38
C TYR A 37 11.35 2.44 -13.33
N GLU A 38 12.48 1.95 -13.82
CA GLU A 38 13.61 1.67 -12.96
C GLU A 38 14.18 2.98 -12.40
N GLY A 39 14.57 2.99 -11.13
CA GLY A 39 15.13 4.16 -10.45
C GLY A 39 14.08 5.12 -9.85
N ASP A 40 12.78 4.88 -10.04
CA ASP A 40 11.76 5.68 -9.37
C ASP A 40 11.81 5.55 -7.84
N THR A 41 11.65 6.69 -7.17
CA THR A 41 11.34 6.71 -5.74
C THR A 41 9.83 6.59 -5.57
N LEU A 42 9.37 5.56 -4.85
CA LEU A 42 7.94 5.32 -4.61
C LEU A 42 7.52 5.71 -3.19
N ARG A 43 6.37 6.38 -3.08
CA ARG A 43 5.72 6.74 -1.81
C ARG A 43 4.31 6.15 -1.75
N SER A 44 3.97 5.54 -0.63
CA SER A 44 2.61 5.04 -0.37
C SER A 44 1.86 5.94 0.60
N SER A 45 0.59 6.21 0.29
CA SER A 45 -0.42 6.66 1.23
C SER A 45 -1.29 5.46 1.61
N ILE A 46 -1.50 5.26 2.91
CA ILE A 46 -2.23 4.13 3.49
C ILE A 46 -3.50 4.68 4.15
N GLU A 47 -4.65 4.17 3.72
CA GLU A 47 -5.96 4.52 4.27
C GLU A 47 -6.60 3.27 4.88
N VAL A 48 -6.97 3.33 6.16
CA VAL A 48 -7.80 2.33 6.82
C VAL A 48 -9.26 2.67 6.55
N GLN A 49 -9.96 1.80 5.83
CA GLN A 49 -11.34 2.04 5.40
C GLN A 49 -12.36 1.42 6.37
N ALA A 50 -12.05 0.27 6.95
CA ALA A 50 -12.87 -0.39 7.96
C ALA A 50 -12.04 -1.34 8.81
N VAL A 51 -12.46 -1.54 10.06
CA VAL A 51 -11.91 -2.52 10.99
C VAL A 51 -13.05 -3.43 11.44
N ARG A 52 -12.83 -4.75 11.41
CA ARG A 52 -13.83 -5.76 11.74
C ARG A 52 -13.21 -6.81 12.65
N ALA A 53 -13.82 -7.04 13.81
CA ALA A 53 -13.43 -8.13 14.71
C ALA A 53 -13.59 -9.48 14.01
N LEU A 54 -12.58 -10.34 14.14
CA LEU A 54 -12.61 -11.69 13.58
C LEU A 54 -13.24 -12.73 14.52
N GLY A 55 -13.58 -12.34 15.75
CA GLY A 55 -14.02 -13.28 16.79
C GLY A 55 -12.89 -14.14 17.36
N VAL A 56 -11.64 -13.82 17.00
CA VAL A 56 -10.41 -14.37 17.59
C VAL A 56 -9.77 -13.26 18.41
N GLU A 57 -9.28 -13.59 19.60
CA GLU A 57 -8.64 -12.62 20.47
C GLU A 57 -7.42 -11.99 19.79
N HIS A 58 -7.25 -10.67 19.98
CA HIS A 58 -6.12 -9.88 19.46
C HIS A 58 -5.98 -9.78 17.93
N LEU A 59 -6.98 -10.21 17.15
CA LEU A 59 -6.92 -10.18 15.69
C LEU A 59 -8.13 -9.48 15.07
N ASP A 60 -7.84 -8.48 14.24
CA ASP A 60 -8.82 -7.76 13.43
C ASP A 60 -8.58 -7.97 11.94
N ALA A 61 -9.67 -7.97 11.17
CA ALA A 61 -9.64 -7.78 9.72
C ALA A 61 -9.77 -6.29 9.41
N VAL A 62 -8.78 -5.75 8.69
CA VAL A 62 -8.71 -4.34 8.33
C VAL A 62 -8.79 -4.21 6.81
N ASP A 63 -9.83 -3.52 6.35
CA ASP A 63 -9.94 -3.15 4.94
C ASP A 63 -9.09 -1.91 4.70
N MET A 64 -8.16 -2.00 3.75
CA MET A 64 -7.16 -0.96 3.47
C MET A 64 -7.17 -0.56 2.01
N ARG A 65 -6.82 0.70 1.77
CA ARG A 65 -6.48 1.24 0.44
C ARG A 65 -5.08 1.84 0.46
N LEU A 66 -4.20 1.31 -0.38
CA LEU A 66 -2.88 1.88 -0.65
C LEU A 66 -2.89 2.60 -1.99
N ARG A 67 -2.48 3.86 -1.98
CA ARG A 67 -2.21 4.63 -3.19
C ARG A 67 -0.72 4.89 -3.26
N VAL A 68 -0.10 4.51 -4.37
CA VAL A 68 1.34 4.69 -4.60
C VAL A 68 1.55 5.76 -5.65
N SER A 69 2.43 6.70 -5.34
CA SER A 69 2.97 7.65 -6.29
C SER A 69 4.47 7.41 -6.49
N ALA A 70 4.95 7.81 -7.66
CA ALA A 70 6.37 7.90 -7.97
C ALA A 70 6.76 9.38 -8.05
N ASP A 71 7.89 9.72 -7.44
CA ASP A 71 8.42 11.08 -7.50
C ASP A 71 8.86 11.38 -8.95
N GLU A 72 8.53 12.56 -9.45
CA GLU A 72 9.07 13.02 -10.73
C GLU A 72 10.43 13.66 -10.53
N ILE A 73 11.39 13.30 -11.40
CA ILE A 73 12.72 13.90 -11.38
C ILE A 73 12.61 15.29 -12.03
N GLY A 74 12.51 16.33 -11.20
CA GLY A 74 12.44 17.74 -11.59
C GLY A 74 13.33 18.63 -10.73
N THR A 75 13.67 19.82 -11.23
CA THR A 75 14.53 20.79 -10.54
C THR A 75 13.80 21.42 -9.35
N ALA A 76 14.07 20.88 -8.15
CA ALA A 76 13.98 21.43 -6.78
C ALA A 76 12.81 22.33 -6.30
N GLN A 77 11.97 22.89 -7.17
CA GLN A 77 11.03 23.96 -6.78
C GLN A 77 9.59 23.48 -6.58
N GLU A 78 9.18 22.37 -7.19
CA GLU A 78 7.90 21.70 -6.93
C GLU A 78 8.10 20.18 -7.02
N SER A 79 7.81 19.45 -5.94
CA SER A 79 7.84 17.98 -5.96
C SER A 79 6.60 17.48 -6.69
N ASN A 80 6.68 17.37 -8.01
CA ASN A 80 5.62 16.73 -8.76
C ASN A 80 5.68 15.21 -8.52
N THR A 81 4.53 14.57 -8.40
CA THR A 81 4.44 13.11 -8.24
C THR A 81 3.38 12.58 -9.18
N ARG A 82 3.60 11.38 -9.71
CA ARG A 82 2.64 10.69 -10.57
C ARG A 82 2.04 9.50 -9.85
N ALA A 83 0.73 9.31 -9.96
CA ALA A 83 0.07 8.12 -9.43
C ALA A 83 0.46 6.89 -10.27
N VAL A 84 0.74 5.76 -9.61
CA VAL A 84 1.17 4.53 -10.29
C VAL A 84 0.40 3.28 -9.86
N LEU A 85 -0.15 3.27 -8.64
CA LEU A 85 -0.94 2.14 -8.13
C LEU A 85 -2.07 2.63 -7.23
N ASP A 86 -3.25 2.02 -7.38
CA ASP A 86 -4.35 2.08 -6.41
C ASP A 86 -4.76 0.65 -6.06
N TRP A 87 -4.53 0.26 -4.81
CA TRP A 87 -4.69 -1.11 -4.37
C TRP A 87 -5.58 -1.18 -3.13
N GLN A 88 -6.63 -1.99 -3.21
CA GLN A 88 -7.55 -2.27 -2.12
C GLN A 88 -7.51 -3.76 -1.75
N PHE A 89 -7.39 -4.03 -0.46
CA PHE A 89 -7.24 -5.37 0.09
C PHE A 89 -7.76 -5.42 1.53
N THR A 90 -7.84 -6.63 2.09
CA THR A 90 -8.03 -6.83 3.53
C THR A 90 -6.76 -7.41 4.10
N ALA A 91 -6.32 -6.86 5.22
CA ALA A 91 -5.22 -7.36 6.04
C ALA A 91 -5.75 -7.94 7.34
N VAL A 92 -5.05 -8.92 7.89
CA VAL A 92 -5.18 -9.31 9.29
C VAL A 92 -4.10 -8.57 10.07
N VAL A 93 -4.51 -7.87 11.12
CA VAL A 93 -3.62 -7.06 11.95
C VAL A 93 -3.80 -7.50 13.40
N GLY A 94 -2.67 -7.68 14.09
CA GLY A 94 -2.66 -7.91 15.53
C GLY A 94 -2.84 -6.60 16.29
N HIS A 95 -3.53 -6.66 17.42
CA HIS A 95 -3.57 -5.56 18.40
C HIS A 95 -3.22 -6.10 19.79
N ALA A 96 -2.69 -5.22 20.64
CA ALA A 96 -2.38 -5.55 22.03
C ALA A 96 -3.64 -5.90 22.83
#